data_AF-A7B3I9-F1
#
_entry.id   AF-A7B3I9-F1
#
_cell.length_a   1.000
_cell.length_b   1.000
_cell.length_c   1.000
_cell.angle_alpha   90.00
_cell.angle_beta   90.00
_cell.angle_gamma   90.00
#
_symmetry.space_group_name_H-M   'P 1'
#
loop_
_entity.id
_entity.type
_entity.pdbx_description
1 polymer ?
#
loop_
_entity_poly.entity_id
_entity_poly.type
_entity_poly.pdbx_seq_one_letter_code
_entity_poly.pdbx_strand_id
1 'polypeptide(L)'
;MKSWIGEYGKIAAMAIILAVLFAFVWNRTDRGYLGALSKAEPKSFLKATDNSDFLVQLKPRPDPVLTVSVSKLKYQRRYDLLHGKEISARAVDADGRELPVSVIKLIAPDGSQLEKELNPEAFWTAQRGVYEITYQAEENYQGAYIRKVTKVCRVTVD
;
A
#
# COMPACT_ATOMS: atom_id res chain seq x y z
N MET A 1 -53.22 -65.80 -6.76
CA MET A 1 -52.11 -65.71 -7.73
C MET A 1 -52.20 -64.46 -8.65
N LYS A 2 -52.62 -63.27 -8.17
CA LYS A 2 -52.64 -62.01 -8.98
C LYS A 2 -51.59 -60.97 -8.55
N SER A 3 -50.95 -61.14 -7.38
CA SER A 3 -49.95 -60.18 -6.85
C SER A 3 -48.53 -60.39 -7.38
N TRP A 4 -48.24 -61.59 -7.91
CA TRP A 4 -46.88 -61.97 -8.28
C TRP A 4 -46.40 -61.30 -9.58
N ILE A 5 -47.29 -61.16 -10.58
CA ILE A 5 -46.93 -60.57 -11.90
C ILE A 5 -46.51 -59.09 -11.80
N GLY A 6 -47.02 -58.35 -10.81
CA GLY A 6 -46.74 -56.92 -10.64
C GLY A 6 -45.38 -56.63 -9.99
N GLU A 7 -44.91 -57.50 -9.09
CA GLU A 7 -43.59 -57.37 -8.46
C GLU A 7 -42.46 -57.72 -9.43
N TYR A 8 -42.57 -58.82 -10.17
CA TYR A 8 -41.58 -59.16 -11.19
C TYR A 8 -41.56 -58.16 -12.35
N GLY A 9 -42.71 -57.55 -12.69
CA GLY A 9 -42.76 -56.46 -13.66
C GLY A 9 -41.98 -55.21 -13.21
N LYS A 10 -42.05 -54.86 -11.92
CA LYS A 10 -41.25 -53.76 -11.36
C LYS A 10 -39.76 -54.09 -11.34
N ILE A 11 -39.40 -55.33 -10.97
CA ILE A 11 -38.00 -55.79 -10.98
C ILE A 11 -37.44 -55.76 -12.41
N ALA A 12 -38.21 -56.23 -13.40
CA ALA A 12 -37.82 -56.18 -14.80
C ALA A 12 -37.68 -54.74 -15.31
N ALA A 13 -38.61 -53.85 -14.97
CA ALA A 13 -38.53 -52.43 -15.32
C ALA A 13 -37.30 -51.76 -14.67
N MET A 14 -37.02 -52.07 -13.41
CA MET A 14 -35.86 -51.54 -12.69
C MET A 14 -34.55 -52.04 -13.30
N ALA A 15 -34.49 -53.32 -13.70
CA ALA A 15 -33.35 -53.89 -14.39
C ALA A 15 -33.10 -53.23 -15.76
N ILE A 16 -34.17 -52.90 -16.50
CA ILE A 16 -34.06 -52.19 -17.79
C ILE A 16 -33.52 -50.77 -17.57
N ILE A 17 -34.06 -50.03 -16.60
CA ILE A 17 -33.58 -48.67 -16.27
C ILE A 17 -32.10 -48.70 -15.87
N LEU A 18 -31.70 -49.65 -15.02
CA LEU A 18 -30.31 -49.83 -14.62
C LEU A 18 -29.41 -50.18 -15.81
N ALA A 19 -29.85 -51.05 -16.71
CA ALA A 19 -29.08 -51.39 -17.91
C ALA A 19 -28.88 -50.18 -18.83
N VAL A 20 -29.90 -49.35 -19.00
CA VAL A 20 -29.83 -48.10 -19.79
C VAL A 20 -28.89 -47.09 -19.14
N LEU A 21 -28.96 -46.91 -17.81
CA LEU A 21 -28.04 -46.04 -17.08
C LEU A 21 -26.60 -46.54 -17.17
N PHE A 22 -26.39 -47.85 -17.04
CA PHE A 22 -25.06 -48.45 -17.14
C PHE A 22 -24.47 -48.26 -18.55
N ALA A 23 -25.28 -48.49 -19.58
CA ALA A 23 -24.89 -48.20 -20.96
C ALA A 23 -24.57 -46.72 -21.16
N PHE A 24 -25.36 -45.80 -20.60
CA PHE A 24 -25.13 -44.35 -20.70
C PHE A 24 -23.83 -43.89 -20.01
N VAL A 25 -23.52 -44.44 -18.83
CA VAL A 25 -22.30 -44.13 -18.06
C VAL A 25 -21.05 -44.68 -18.76
N TRP A 26 -21.12 -45.89 -19.32
CA TRP A 26 -19.96 -46.55 -19.94
C TRP A 26 -19.77 -46.25 -21.43
N ASN A 27 -20.75 -45.62 -22.08
CA ASN A 27 -20.67 -45.24 -23.48
C ASN A 27 -19.64 -44.11 -23.68
N ARG A 28 -18.52 -44.45 -24.35
CA ARG A 28 -17.42 -43.52 -24.66
C ARG A 28 -17.66 -42.64 -25.89
N THR A 29 -18.84 -42.71 -26.52
CA THR A 29 -19.20 -41.79 -27.62
C THR A 29 -19.70 -40.45 -27.10
N ASP A 30 -19.73 -39.44 -27.97
CA ASP A 30 -20.19 -38.07 -27.71
C ASP A 30 -21.61 -37.95 -27.12
N ARG A 31 -22.41 -39.02 -27.15
CA ARG A 31 -23.77 -39.09 -26.60
C ARG A 31 -23.84 -39.71 -25.19
N GLY A 32 -22.73 -40.24 -24.68
CA GLY A 32 -22.63 -40.79 -23.32
C GLY A 32 -22.19 -39.76 -22.28
N TYR A 33 -22.23 -40.14 -21.01
CA TYR A 33 -21.92 -39.25 -19.88
C TYR A 33 -20.53 -38.59 -19.99
N LEU A 34 -19.52 -39.39 -20.33
CA LEU A 34 -18.13 -38.91 -20.47
C LEU A 34 -17.97 -37.93 -21.65
N GLY A 35 -18.71 -38.13 -22.74
CA GLY A 35 -18.72 -37.21 -23.89
C GLY A 35 -19.47 -35.91 -23.59
N ALA A 36 -20.51 -35.96 -22.75
CA ALA A 36 -21.20 -34.77 -22.27
C ALA A 36 -20.32 -33.95 -21.30
N LEU A 37 -19.55 -34.62 -20.44
CA LEU A 37 -18.59 -33.96 -19.54
C LEU A 37 -17.39 -33.36 -20.28
N SER A 38 -16.87 -34.02 -21.31
CA SER A 38 -15.73 -33.50 -22.08
C SER A 38 -16.10 -32.25 -22.89
N LYS A 39 -17.37 -32.11 -23.30
CA LYS A 39 -17.90 -30.92 -23.97
C LYS A 39 -18.36 -29.82 -23.00
N ALA A 40 -18.52 -30.13 -21.72
CA ALA A 40 -18.77 -29.14 -20.69
C ALA A 40 -17.45 -28.43 -20.36
N GLU A 41 -17.06 -27.48 -21.22
CA GLU A 41 -15.92 -26.61 -20.92
C GLU A 41 -16.12 -25.97 -19.54
N PRO A 42 -15.10 -25.97 -18.66
CA PRO A 42 -15.17 -25.21 -17.43
C PRO A 42 -15.29 -23.73 -17.82
N LYS A 43 -16.48 -23.15 -17.66
CA LYS A 43 -16.64 -21.70 -17.67
C LYS A 43 -15.90 -21.18 -16.44
N SER A 44 -14.61 -20.89 -16.60
CA SER A 44 -13.85 -20.16 -15.61
C SER A 44 -14.51 -18.79 -15.46
N PHE A 45 -15.29 -18.62 -14.38
CA PHE A 45 -15.81 -17.31 -13.97
C PHE A 45 -14.69 -16.36 -13.54
N LEU A 46 -13.48 -16.89 -13.32
CA LEU A 46 -12.27 -16.13 -13.16
C LEU A 46 -11.70 -15.86 -14.55
N LYS A 47 -12.20 -14.80 -15.21
CA LYS A 47 -11.35 -14.11 -16.19
C LYS A 47 -10.08 -13.75 -15.45
N ALA A 48 -8.96 -14.34 -15.86
CA ALA A 48 -7.64 -13.82 -15.53
C ALA A 48 -7.48 -12.47 -16.24
N THR A 49 -8.21 -11.47 -15.77
CA THR A 49 -7.86 -10.09 -16.06
C THR A 49 -6.59 -9.88 -15.26
N ASP A 50 -5.48 -10.00 -15.97
CA ASP A 50 -4.16 -9.66 -15.47
C ASP A 50 -4.27 -8.22 -14.94
N ASN A 51 -4.24 -8.06 -13.62
CA ASN A 51 -4.32 -6.75 -12.97
C ASN A 51 -3.00 -5.96 -13.16
N SER A 52 -2.15 -6.36 -14.11
CA SER A 52 -0.96 -5.64 -14.52
C SER A 52 -1.30 -4.20 -14.95
N ASP A 53 -2.45 -3.98 -15.60
CA ASP A 53 -2.95 -2.62 -15.90
C ASP A 53 -3.20 -1.75 -14.64
N PHE A 54 -3.52 -2.37 -13.49
CA PHE A 54 -3.66 -1.65 -12.21
C PHE A 54 -2.28 -1.26 -11.65
N LEU A 55 -1.26 -2.10 -11.85
CA LEU A 55 0.12 -1.80 -11.44
C LEU A 55 0.77 -0.73 -12.34
N VAL A 56 0.42 -0.69 -13.63
CA VAL A 56 0.88 0.33 -14.59
C VAL A 56 0.32 1.73 -14.27
N GLN A 57 -0.73 1.84 -13.46
CA GLN A 57 -1.34 3.12 -13.08
C GLN A 57 -0.62 3.87 -11.96
N LEU A 58 0.45 3.31 -11.38
CA LEU A 58 1.32 4.06 -10.49
C LEU A 58 2.18 5.03 -11.31
N LYS A 59 1.53 6.05 -11.87
CA LYS A 59 2.19 7.12 -12.60
C LYS A 59 3.26 7.73 -11.70
N PRO A 60 4.47 7.97 -12.22
CA PRO A 60 5.48 8.71 -11.48
C PRO A 60 4.92 10.07 -11.08
N ARG A 61 4.74 10.27 -9.78
CA ARG A 61 4.26 11.52 -9.18
C ARG A 61 5.46 12.43 -8.89
N PRO A 62 5.32 13.76 -9.04
CA PRO A 62 6.37 14.70 -8.67
C PRO A 62 6.81 14.52 -7.22
N ASP A 63 8.07 14.84 -6.93
CA ASP A 63 8.59 14.80 -5.57
C ASP A 63 7.89 15.83 -4.66
N PRO A 64 7.68 15.50 -3.37
CA PRO A 64 7.13 16.45 -2.42
C PRO A 64 8.10 17.62 -2.20
N VAL A 65 7.54 18.81 -1.98
CA VAL A 65 8.31 20.04 -1.85
C VAL A 65 8.48 20.40 -0.37
N LEU A 66 9.74 20.39 0.10
CA LEU A 66 10.11 20.81 1.44
C LEU A 66 10.59 22.27 1.44
N THR A 67 9.79 23.14 2.06
CA THR A 67 10.07 24.58 2.21
C THR A 67 10.44 24.87 3.66
N VAL A 68 11.56 25.55 3.87
CA VAL A 68 12.02 25.98 5.18
C VAL A 68 12.21 27.49 5.12
N SER A 69 11.53 28.21 6.00
CA SER A 69 11.67 29.66 6.15
C SER A 69 12.48 29.93 7.41
N VAL A 70 13.52 30.76 7.29
CA VAL A 70 14.45 31.03 8.38
C VAL A 70 14.72 32.52 8.47
N SER A 71 14.66 33.03 9.70
CA SER A 71 15.11 34.36 10.10
C SER A 71 16.28 34.25 11.07
N LYS A 72 16.97 35.37 11.31
CA LYS A 72 18.02 35.45 12.32
C LYS A 72 17.44 35.15 13.71
N LEU A 73 18.06 34.21 14.41
CA LEU A 73 17.69 33.85 15.77
C LEU A 73 18.54 34.66 16.77
N LYS A 74 17.97 34.95 17.93
CA LYS A 74 18.69 35.56 19.06
C LYS A 74 19.19 34.51 20.04
N TYR A 75 20.38 34.75 20.57
CA TYR A 75 21.03 33.98 21.62
C TYR A 75 20.19 33.88 22.91
N GLN A 76 20.34 32.78 23.65
CA GLN A 76 19.63 32.47 24.90
C GLN A 76 18.11 32.62 24.79
N ARG A 77 17.52 32.08 23.72
CA ARG A 77 16.07 31.97 23.57
C ARG A 77 15.66 30.56 23.15
N ARG A 78 14.38 30.28 23.39
CA ARG A 78 13.71 29.05 22.98
C ARG A 78 12.95 29.29 21.69
N TYR A 79 13.12 28.40 20.72
CA TYR A 79 12.41 28.44 19.42
C TYR A 79 11.78 27.08 19.12
N ASP A 80 10.69 27.13 18.38
CA ASP A 80 10.12 25.98 17.71
C ASP A 80 10.71 25.91 16.29
N LEU A 81 11.44 24.84 15.99
CA LEU A 81 12.12 24.61 14.72
C LEU A 81 11.18 24.18 13.58
N LEU A 82 9.92 23.83 13.90
CA LEU A 82 8.93 23.32 12.96
C LEU A 82 7.84 24.35 12.65
N HIS A 83 7.24 24.94 13.69
CA HIS A 83 6.08 25.84 13.56
C HIS A 83 6.33 27.24 14.14
N GLY A 84 7.60 27.62 14.34
CA GLY A 84 7.98 28.92 14.86
C GLY A 84 7.75 30.08 13.89
N LYS A 85 7.71 31.30 14.45
CA LYS A 85 7.63 32.53 13.66
C LYS A 85 8.95 32.82 12.94
N GLU A 86 10.06 32.63 13.64
CA GLU A 86 11.41 32.89 13.13
C GLU A 86 11.93 31.74 12.27
N ILE A 87 11.51 30.51 12.54
CA ILE A 87 11.87 29.34 11.77
C ILE A 87 10.67 28.41 11.64
N SER A 88 10.34 28.04 10.40
CA SER A 88 9.25 27.12 10.11
C SER A 88 9.62 26.21 8.97
N ALA A 89 9.14 24.98 9.02
CA ALA A 89 9.33 23.98 8.00
C ALA A 89 7.98 23.41 7.58
N ARG A 90 7.72 23.40 6.27
CA ARG A 90 6.49 22.89 5.67
C ARG A 90 6.84 22.00 4.50
N ALA A 91 6.31 20.78 4.51
CA ALA A 91 6.37 19.89 3.37
C ALA A 91 4.98 19.74 2.76
N VAL A 92 4.91 19.76 1.44
CA VAL A 92 3.66 19.60 0.70
C VAL A 92 3.87 18.54 -0.37
N ASP A 93 2.94 17.61 -0.48
CA ASP A 93 2.94 16.60 -1.54
C ASP A 93 2.50 17.19 -2.89
N ALA A 94 2.52 16.38 -3.95
CA ALA A 94 2.10 16.85 -5.27
C ALA A 94 0.59 17.14 -5.39
N ASP A 95 -0.24 16.73 -4.41
CA ASP A 95 -1.69 16.98 -4.37
C ASP A 95 -2.01 18.21 -3.50
N GLY A 96 -0.99 18.88 -2.94
CA GLY A 96 -1.16 20.03 -2.07
C GLY A 96 -1.43 19.68 -0.61
N ARG A 97 -1.30 18.42 -0.20
CA ARG A 97 -1.49 17.97 1.19
C ARG A 97 -0.22 18.22 2.00
N GLU A 98 -0.39 18.66 3.22
CA GLU A 98 0.73 18.83 4.15
C GLU A 98 1.26 17.48 4.61
N LEU A 99 2.58 17.35 4.59
CA LEU A 99 3.30 16.18 5.08
C LEU A 99 3.95 16.49 6.43
N PRO A 100 4.02 15.50 7.34
CA PRO A 100 4.72 15.68 8.60
C PRO A 100 6.22 15.89 8.35
N VAL A 101 6.76 16.93 8.98
CA VAL A 101 8.18 17.28 8.92
C VAL A 101 8.84 16.95 10.25
N SER A 102 10.00 16.31 10.19
CA SER A 102 10.83 15.99 11.35
C SER A 102 12.23 16.58 11.19
N VAL A 103 12.83 16.99 12.30
CA VAL A 103 14.25 17.35 12.34
C VAL A 103 15.04 16.08 12.63
N ILE A 104 15.89 15.67 11.68
CA ILE A 104 16.68 14.44 11.82
C ILE A 104 18.09 14.69 12.36
N LYS A 105 18.61 15.89 12.13
CA LYS A 105 19.98 16.25 12.48
C LYS A 105 20.10 17.74 12.75
N LEU A 106 20.78 18.08 13.83
CA LEU A 106 21.12 19.45 14.18
C LEU A 106 22.58 19.50 14.61
N ILE A 107 23.37 20.32 13.92
CA ILE A 107 24.79 20.56 14.21
C ILE A 107 24.91 21.97 14.79
N ALA A 108 25.48 22.06 15.99
CA ALA A 108 25.76 23.32 16.65
C ALA A 108 27.03 23.99 16.09
N PRO A 109 27.27 25.30 16.37
CA PRO A 109 28.43 26.03 15.87
C PRO A 109 29.78 25.43 16.27
N ASP A 110 29.84 24.70 17.39
CA ASP A 110 31.02 23.97 17.86
C ASP A 110 31.25 22.63 17.13
N GLY A 111 30.38 22.26 16.19
CA GLY A 111 30.41 20.99 15.47
C GLY A 111 29.75 19.83 16.20
N SER A 112 29.18 20.05 17.39
CA SER A 112 28.46 19.02 18.13
C SER A 112 27.13 18.66 17.47
N GLN A 113 26.82 17.37 17.41
CA GLN A 113 25.61 16.84 16.80
C GLN A 113 24.59 16.50 17.90
N LEU A 114 23.42 17.14 17.85
CA LEU A 114 22.40 17.07 18.90
C LEU A 114 21.26 16.07 18.56
N GLU A 115 21.58 14.89 18.03
CA GLU A 115 20.55 13.97 17.47
C GLU A 115 19.68 13.21 18.48
N LYS A 116 20.13 12.99 19.74
CA LYS A 116 19.46 12.05 20.65
C LYS A 116 18.45 12.65 21.64
N GLU A 117 18.50 13.94 21.93
CA GLU A 117 17.63 14.61 22.92
C GLU A 117 17.07 15.95 22.41
N LEU A 118 17.08 16.15 21.09
CA LEU A 118 16.53 17.37 20.51
C LEU A 118 15.01 17.31 20.52
N ASN A 119 14.40 18.14 21.36
CA ASN A 119 12.99 18.49 21.22
C ASN A 119 12.88 19.65 20.22
N PRO A 120 12.39 19.42 18.99
CA PRO A 120 12.36 20.43 17.94
C PRO A 120 11.42 21.60 18.26
N GLU A 121 10.38 21.40 19.07
CA GLU A 121 9.45 22.46 19.48
C GLU A 121 10.01 23.34 20.60
N ALA A 122 11.13 22.93 21.19
CA ALA A 122 11.66 23.47 22.43
C ALA A 122 13.16 23.77 22.35
N PHE A 123 13.67 24.02 21.15
CA PHE A 123 15.09 24.18 20.93
C PHE A 123 15.65 25.41 21.64
N TRP A 124 16.69 25.21 22.46
CA TRP A 124 17.38 26.27 23.18
C TRP A 124 18.68 26.66 22.49
N THR A 125 18.83 27.95 22.15
CA THR A 125 20.06 28.47 21.54
C THR A 125 21.15 28.66 22.59
N ALA A 126 21.93 27.61 22.86
CA ALA A 126 22.99 27.61 23.86
C ALA A 126 24.28 28.34 23.42
N GLN A 127 24.51 28.48 22.11
CA GLN A 127 25.73 29.07 21.53
C GLN A 127 25.36 30.11 20.45
N ARG A 128 26.29 31.05 20.19
CA ARG A 128 26.22 31.97 19.05
C ARG A 128 26.94 31.38 17.86
N GLY A 129 26.45 31.68 16.66
CA GLY A 129 27.06 31.19 15.42
C GLY A 129 26.06 30.53 14.48
N VAL A 130 26.56 29.73 13.55
CA VAL A 130 25.76 29.09 12.51
C VAL A 130 25.40 27.66 12.94
N TYR A 131 24.10 27.39 13.01
CA TYR A 131 23.55 26.06 13.21
C TYR A 131 23.18 25.45 11.85
N GLU A 132 23.49 24.17 11.65
CA GLU A 132 23.00 23.42 10.49
C GLU A 132 21.88 22.48 10.92
N ILE A 133 20.68 22.66 10.36
CA ILE A 133 19.49 21.89 10.70
C ILE A 133 19.06 21.11 9.46
N THR A 134 18.92 19.79 9.59
CA THR A 134 18.44 18.93 8.52
C THR A 134 17.01 18.51 8.81
N TYR A 135 16.12 18.91 7.92
CA TYR A 135 14.71 18.56 7.94
C TYR A 135 14.47 17.38 7.01
N GLN A 136 13.55 16.50 7.39
CA GLN A 136 13.09 15.39 6.59
C GLN A 136 11.57 15.35 6.58
N ALA A 137 10.99 15.11 5.40
CA ALA A 137 9.59 14.75 5.26
C ALA A 137 9.49 13.39 4.58
N GLU A 138 8.57 12.56 5.06
CA GLU A 138 8.26 11.27 4.44
C GLU A 138 6.83 11.30 3.90
N GLU A 139 6.71 10.97 2.62
CA GLU A 139 5.43 10.75 1.97
C GLU A 139 5.20 9.26 1.81
N ASN A 140 4.03 8.77 2.24
CA ASN A 140 3.56 7.42 1.93
C ASN A 140 2.34 7.51 1.03
N TYR A 141 2.53 7.22 -0.26
CA TYR A 141 1.47 7.22 -1.25
C TYR A 141 1.06 5.79 -1.62
N GLN A 142 -0.24 5.50 -1.43
CA GLN A 142 -0.88 4.22 -1.77
C GLN A 142 -0.20 2.97 -1.19
N GLY A 143 0.53 3.09 -0.06
CA GLY A 143 1.18 1.97 0.61
C GLY A 143 2.38 1.36 -0.15
N ALA A 144 2.73 1.88 -1.32
CA ALA A 144 3.80 1.38 -2.17
C ALA A 144 4.94 2.40 -2.39
N TYR A 145 4.64 3.71 -2.32
CA TYR A 145 5.62 4.76 -2.59
C TYR A 145 5.96 5.49 -1.30
N ILE A 146 7.08 5.11 -0.69
CA ILE A 146 7.70 5.87 0.39
C ILE A 146 8.76 6.78 -0.24
N ARG A 147 8.49 8.08 -0.32
CA ARG A 147 9.49 9.07 -0.73
C ARG A 147 9.97 9.85 0.48
N LYS A 148 11.29 10.01 0.59
CA LYS A 148 11.94 10.77 1.64
C LYS A 148 12.63 11.97 1.01
N VAL A 149 12.28 13.16 1.47
CA VAL A 149 12.93 14.40 1.02
C VAL A 149 13.62 15.04 2.21
N THR A 150 14.89 15.36 2.04
CA THR A 150 15.71 16.01 3.05
C THR A 150 16.13 17.39 2.59
N LYS A 151 16.23 18.33 3.53
CA LYS A 151 16.71 19.68 3.27
C LYS A 151 17.55 20.17 4.43
N VAL A 152 18.76 20.61 4.10
CA VAL A 152 19.67 21.23 5.06
C VAL A 152 19.45 22.73 5.04
N CYS A 153 19.32 23.34 6.20
CA CYS A 153 19.21 24.76 6.37
C CYS A 153 20.28 25.27 7.34
N ARG A 154 20.82 26.45 7.06
CA ARG A 154 21.82 27.12 7.90
C ARG A 154 21.18 28.33 8.57
N VAL A 155 21.24 28.37 9.89
CA VAL A 155 20.60 29.39 10.71
C VAL A 155 21.65 30.12 11.53
N THR A 156 21.68 31.44 11.44
CA THR A 156 22.59 32.26 12.25
C THR A 156 21.90 32.69 13.54
N VAL A 157 22.58 32.45 14.67
CA VAL A 157 22.20 32.93 16.01
C VAL A 157 23.14 34.05 16.43
N ASP A 158 22.58 35.25 16.60
CA ASP A 158 23.26 36.47 17.07
C ASP A 158 23.17 36.64 18.60
#